data_AF-A0A8T0ESN1-F1
#
_entry.id   AF-A0A8T0ESN1-F1
#
_cell.length_a   1.000
_cell.length_b   1.000
_cell.length_c   1.000
_cell.angle_alpha   90.00
_cell.angle_beta   90.00
_cell.angle_gamma   90.00
#
_symmetry.space_group_name_H-M   'P 1'
#
loop_
_entity.id
_entity.type
_entity.pdbx_description
1 polymer ?
#
loop_
_entity_poly.entity_id
_entity_poly.type
_entity_poly.pdbx_seq_one_letter_code
_entity_poly.pdbx_strand_id
1 'polypeptide(L)'
;MKCYEECPPCPVFLPKKIKKCGHTIQVPCHLFYDVTPCTEPCEKLLSCGHECSRKCGESCTMECFVKIPFISSVCGHEVNVECSKSKNVEFFMIRCNEPCGTELPCGHKCSGSCGSCYQGRLHVICKKPCNRRLVCGHDCKSLCSRNCPPCEQPCENYCVHKKCTKKCGEPCEKCTKPCEWSCPHKKCTRLCGELCDRSVCNEPCPKVLKCEHPCIGVCGELCPAECRICDSEKLAEVCFAGETEADAKFVCLEGCRHIFELNWFNMWFSQENRGKNEFRFRTCPTCKTVIRKTSHLERNIESWFNNVEKIKKAISGNEDYNENLREILRQRIRDKYRKSPFGFEIPPCTFYAGWIKLKECLESEKERNIQDLIKIENVMNIMNIWSSYFSKQRSELLRTFSRLKDYIELTEKLEEYININEKWLETFISKRYLIASEQQLKDLTWEVHRLKLIDELGKFMMEVKSKDIHLNKLLDLALTYSPFREAELTKFISELQNMCECVPNKLINISELQNQPALTVMSFSVGHWFLCEKGHAYSAVQCRDLLQKTIAMNVTRRLFM
;
A
#
# COMPACT_ATOMS: atom_id res chain seq x y z
N MET A 1 64.72 -22.18 -35.35
CA MET A 1 64.69 -22.93 -34.08
C MET A 1 66.07 -23.51 -33.86
N LYS A 2 66.57 -23.41 -32.63
CA LYS A 2 67.85 -24.04 -32.25
C LYS A 2 67.59 -25.52 -31.95
N CYS A 3 68.58 -26.39 -32.15
CA CYS A 3 68.45 -27.85 -32.06
C CYS A 3 68.09 -28.40 -30.66
N TYR A 4 68.04 -27.56 -29.63
CA TYR A 4 67.69 -27.91 -28.25
C TYR A 4 66.28 -27.45 -27.84
N GLU A 5 65.55 -26.76 -28.71
CA GLU A 5 64.19 -26.30 -28.44
C GLU A 5 63.19 -27.41 -28.83
N GLU A 6 62.20 -27.66 -27.97
CA GLU A 6 61.13 -28.61 -28.30
C GLU A 6 60.43 -28.18 -29.60
N CYS A 7 60.30 -29.12 -30.53
CA CYS A 7 59.61 -28.87 -31.78
C CYS A 7 58.15 -28.47 -31.48
N PRO A 8 57.61 -27.44 -32.15
CA PRO A 8 56.22 -27.07 -31.94
C PRO A 8 55.29 -28.24 -32.30
N PRO A 9 54.18 -28.40 -31.56
CA PRO A 9 53.23 -29.48 -31.82
C PRO A 9 52.71 -29.42 -33.26
N CYS A 10 52.63 -30.60 -33.89
CA CYS A 10 52.14 -30.72 -35.27
C CYS A 10 50.70 -30.15 -35.38
N PRO A 11 50.43 -29.22 -36.33
CA PRO A 11 49.13 -28.55 -36.48
C PRO A 11 48.09 -29.39 -37.23
N VAL A 12 48.47 -30.57 -37.74
CA VAL A 12 47.58 -31.45 -38.52
C VAL A 12 46.58 -32.15 -37.60
N PHE A 13 45.31 -32.15 -37.99
CA PHE A 13 44.25 -32.92 -37.32
C PHE A 13 44.00 -34.22 -38.07
N LEU A 14 43.81 -35.31 -37.34
CA LEU A 14 43.54 -36.63 -37.87
C LEU A 14 42.20 -37.16 -37.33
N PRO A 15 41.40 -37.87 -38.16
CA PRO A 15 40.16 -38.50 -37.71
C PRO A 15 40.46 -39.70 -36.81
N LYS A 16 39.90 -39.71 -35.60
CA LYS A 16 40.04 -40.78 -34.61
C LYS A 16 38.66 -41.31 -34.20
N LYS A 17 38.46 -42.63 -34.36
CA LYS A 17 37.24 -43.31 -33.92
C LYS A 17 37.33 -43.73 -32.44
N ILE A 18 36.41 -43.23 -31.62
CA ILE A 18 36.36 -43.52 -30.18
C ILE A 18 35.66 -44.86 -29.94
N LYS A 19 36.40 -45.86 -29.46
CA LYS A 19 35.88 -47.25 -29.30
C LYS A 19 34.62 -47.36 -28.43
N LYS A 20 34.48 -46.53 -27.39
CA LYS A 20 33.36 -46.62 -26.43
C LYS A 20 32.01 -46.17 -26.99
N CYS A 21 31.99 -45.20 -27.90
CA CYS A 21 30.75 -44.65 -28.47
C CYS A 21 30.64 -44.76 -30.00
N GLY A 22 31.70 -45.16 -30.69
CA GLY A 22 31.71 -45.31 -32.15
C GLY A 22 31.87 -44.01 -32.94
N HIS A 23 31.77 -42.84 -32.30
CA HIS A 23 31.96 -41.52 -32.91
C HIS A 23 33.37 -41.31 -33.45
N THR A 24 33.49 -40.51 -34.51
CA THR A 24 34.77 -40.12 -35.11
C THR A 24 35.00 -38.62 -34.88
N ILE A 25 36.07 -38.27 -34.16
CA ILE A 25 36.44 -36.88 -33.83
C ILE A 25 37.76 -36.48 -34.50
N GLN A 26 37.95 -35.19 -34.75
CA GLN A 26 39.23 -34.64 -35.22
C GLN A 26 40.13 -34.36 -34.02
N VAL A 27 41.32 -34.97 -33.97
CA VAL A 27 42.30 -34.75 -32.89
C VAL A 27 43.65 -34.29 -33.47
N PRO A 28 44.38 -33.40 -32.78
CA PRO A 28 45.72 -33.00 -33.20
C PRO A 28 46.63 -34.23 -33.32
N CYS A 29 47.51 -34.26 -34.33
CA CYS A 29 48.40 -35.38 -34.62
C CYS A 29 49.23 -35.79 -33.40
N HIS A 30 49.70 -34.83 -32.61
CA HIS A 30 50.50 -35.09 -31.41
C HIS A 30 49.70 -35.71 -30.24
N LEU A 31 48.36 -35.64 -30.25
CA LEU A 31 47.47 -36.24 -29.25
C LEU A 31 46.72 -37.48 -29.78
N PHE A 32 47.08 -37.99 -30.97
CA PHE A 32 46.32 -39.05 -31.64
C PHE A 32 46.26 -40.34 -30.81
N TYR A 33 47.32 -40.68 -30.08
CA TYR A 33 47.40 -41.88 -29.25
C TYR A 33 46.94 -41.66 -27.79
N ASP A 34 46.71 -40.41 -27.37
CA ASP A 34 46.30 -40.07 -26.00
C ASP A 34 44.84 -40.43 -25.72
N VAL A 35 44.48 -40.48 -24.43
CA VAL A 35 43.09 -40.68 -24.02
C VAL A 35 42.29 -39.39 -24.23
N THR A 36 41.64 -39.29 -25.39
CA THR A 36 40.81 -38.14 -25.77
C THR A 36 39.33 -38.45 -25.57
N PRO A 37 38.58 -37.69 -24.74
CA PRO A 37 37.13 -37.86 -24.60
C PRO A 37 36.39 -37.51 -25.90
N CYS A 38 35.24 -38.14 -26.13
CA CYS A 38 34.44 -37.84 -27.32
C CYS A 38 33.82 -36.43 -27.23
N THR A 39 33.98 -35.63 -28.29
CA THR A 39 33.45 -34.27 -28.39
C THR A 39 32.17 -34.14 -29.21
N GLU A 40 31.73 -35.22 -29.87
CA GLU A 40 30.46 -35.27 -30.60
C GLU A 40 29.26 -35.06 -29.65
N PRO A 41 28.13 -34.55 -30.16
CA PRO A 41 26.90 -34.44 -29.38
C PRO A 41 26.45 -35.81 -28.86
N CYS A 42 25.90 -35.83 -27.64
CA CYS A 42 25.39 -37.06 -27.07
C CYS A 42 24.03 -37.42 -27.67
N GLU A 43 23.96 -38.53 -28.40
CA GLU A 43 22.72 -39.04 -29.03
C GLU A 43 21.78 -39.77 -28.05
N LYS A 44 22.09 -39.79 -26.74
CA LYS A 44 21.25 -40.47 -25.75
C LYS A 44 20.04 -39.63 -25.41
N LEU A 45 18.88 -40.28 -25.28
CA LEU A 45 17.65 -39.66 -24.79
C LEU A 45 17.60 -39.62 -23.26
N LEU A 46 17.12 -38.50 -22.73
CA LEU A 46 16.78 -38.32 -21.33
C LEU A 46 15.43 -38.98 -21.01
N SER A 47 15.10 -39.14 -19.72
CA SER A 47 13.83 -39.73 -19.27
C SER A 47 12.57 -39.00 -19.75
N CYS A 48 12.71 -37.73 -20.13
CA CYS A 48 11.65 -36.93 -20.74
C CYS A 48 11.51 -37.11 -22.26
N GLY A 49 12.32 -37.97 -22.88
CA GLY A 49 12.31 -38.24 -24.32
C GLY A 49 13.13 -37.26 -25.18
N HIS A 50 13.72 -36.22 -24.59
CA HIS A 50 14.59 -35.27 -25.30
C HIS A 50 16.05 -35.72 -25.35
N GLU A 51 16.78 -35.34 -26.41
CA GLU A 51 18.22 -35.62 -26.55
C GLU A 51 19.07 -34.92 -25.47
N CYS A 52 20.15 -35.58 -25.06
CA CYS A 52 21.10 -35.05 -24.10
C CYS A 52 21.88 -33.87 -24.68
N SER A 53 21.85 -32.72 -24.00
CA SER A 53 22.53 -31.50 -24.45
C SER A 53 24.06 -31.50 -24.22
N ARG A 54 24.64 -32.58 -23.67
CA ARG A 54 26.08 -32.68 -23.37
C ARG A 54 26.84 -33.40 -24.50
N LYS A 55 28.18 -33.35 -24.43
CA LYS A 55 29.04 -34.13 -25.33
C LYS A 55 29.04 -35.60 -24.93
N CYS A 56 29.22 -36.50 -25.89
CA CYS A 56 29.20 -37.94 -25.66
C CYS A 56 30.29 -38.43 -24.67
N GLY A 57 31.43 -37.74 -24.61
CA GLY A 57 32.51 -38.03 -23.67
C GLY A 57 32.24 -37.60 -22.23
N GLU A 58 31.18 -36.83 -22.00
CA GLU A 58 30.76 -36.35 -20.68
C GLU A 58 29.65 -37.24 -20.11
N SER A 59 29.53 -37.29 -18.77
CA SER A 59 28.38 -37.91 -18.13
C SER A 59 27.10 -37.16 -18.50
N CYS A 60 26.07 -37.88 -18.94
CA CYS A 60 24.78 -37.29 -19.31
C CYS A 60 24.19 -36.45 -18.17
N THR A 61 23.52 -35.34 -18.53
CA THR A 61 22.74 -34.55 -17.59
C THR A 61 21.41 -35.24 -17.28
N MET A 62 20.86 -35.04 -16.08
CA MET A 62 19.47 -35.39 -15.76
C MET A 62 18.51 -34.22 -16.00
N GLU A 63 19.04 -33.00 -16.12
CA GLU A 63 18.25 -31.81 -16.43
C GLU A 63 18.15 -31.62 -17.95
N CYS A 64 16.92 -31.62 -18.46
CA CYS A 64 16.61 -31.23 -19.83
C CYS A 64 16.41 -29.70 -19.93
N PHE A 65 17.14 -29.06 -20.84
CA PHE A 65 17.08 -27.61 -21.09
C PHE A 65 16.24 -27.24 -22.33
N VAL A 66 15.60 -28.22 -22.98
CA VAL A 66 14.67 -27.97 -24.08
C VAL A 66 13.49 -27.16 -23.56
N LYS A 67 13.20 -26.04 -24.22
CA LYS A 67 12.05 -25.18 -23.89
C LYS A 67 10.81 -25.72 -24.57
N ILE A 68 9.76 -25.94 -23.79
CA ILE A 68 8.47 -26.44 -24.25
C ILE A 68 7.34 -25.49 -23.79
N PRO A 69 6.28 -25.31 -24.59
CA PRO A 69 5.06 -24.68 -24.11
C PRO A 69 4.43 -25.59 -23.04
N PHE A 70 4.09 -25.02 -21.89
CA PHE A 70 3.53 -25.77 -20.77
C PHE A 70 2.43 -24.98 -20.08
N ILE A 71 1.31 -25.63 -19.78
CA ILE A 71 0.21 -25.02 -19.03
C ILE A 71 0.55 -25.04 -17.55
N SER A 72 0.68 -23.84 -16.96
CA SER A 72 1.00 -23.68 -15.55
C SER A 72 -0.08 -24.31 -14.66
N SER A 73 0.31 -25.22 -13.76
CA SER A 73 -0.57 -25.76 -12.71
C SER A 73 -0.97 -24.73 -11.65
N VAL A 74 -0.33 -23.56 -11.65
CA VAL A 74 -0.54 -22.48 -10.67
C VAL A 74 -1.61 -21.49 -11.17
N CYS A 75 -1.63 -21.21 -12.48
CA CYS A 75 -2.44 -20.13 -13.05
C CYS A 75 -3.21 -20.48 -14.33
N GLY A 76 -2.99 -21.67 -14.91
CA GLY A 76 -3.64 -22.11 -16.14
C GLY A 76 -3.14 -21.44 -17.42
N HIS A 77 -2.21 -20.49 -17.35
CA HIS A 77 -1.62 -19.86 -18.53
C HIS A 77 -0.49 -20.70 -19.14
N GLU A 78 -0.32 -20.60 -20.45
CA GLU A 78 0.81 -21.20 -21.16
C GLU A 78 2.11 -20.42 -20.90
N VAL A 79 3.17 -21.12 -20.54
CA VAL A 79 4.50 -20.56 -20.29
C VAL A 79 5.55 -21.42 -20.99
N ASN A 80 6.50 -20.77 -21.67
CA ASN A 80 7.68 -21.45 -22.21
C ASN A 80 8.67 -21.76 -21.08
N VAL A 81 8.85 -23.04 -20.78
CA VAL A 81 9.66 -23.51 -19.66
C VAL A 81 10.66 -24.58 -20.11
N GLU A 82 11.83 -24.63 -19.49
CA GLU A 82 12.74 -25.75 -19.66
C GLU A 82 12.07 -27.04 -19.15
N CYS A 83 12.14 -28.13 -19.90
CA CYS A 83 11.47 -29.39 -19.57
C CYS A 83 11.81 -29.89 -18.14
N SER A 84 13.06 -29.71 -17.68
CA SER A 84 13.48 -30.00 -16.30
C SER A 84 12.75 -29.19 -15.23
N LYS A 85 12.23 -28.01 -15.56
CA LYS A 85 11.48 -27.12 -14.66
C LYS A 85 9.96 -27.24 -14.81
N SER A 86 9.46 -28.16 -15.65
CA SER A 86 8.02 -28.39 -15.90
C SER A 86 7.19 -28.73 -14.65
N LYS A 87 7.82 -29.21 -13.56
CA LYS A 87 7.17 -29.48 -12.27
C LYS A 87 7.47 -28.43 -11.20
N ASN A 88 8.24 -27.39 -11.52
CA ASN A 88 8.67 -26.40 -10.55
C ASN A 88 7.58 -25.34 -10.32
N VAL A 89 6.82 -25.50 -9.24
CA VAL A 89 5.72 -24.60 -8.85
C VAL A 89 6.22 -23.17 -8.64
N GLU A 90 7.36 -22.99 -7.95
CA GLU A 90 7.94 -21.67 -7.68
C GLU A 90 8.27 -20.93 -8.98
N PHE A 91 8.78 -21.63 -9.99
CA PHE A 91 9.06 -21.07 -11.31
C PHE A 91 7.79 -20.53 -11.96
N PHE A 92 6.71 -21.32 -12.01
CA PHE A 92 5.46 -20.89 -12.62
C PHE A 92 4.80 -19.71 -11.90
N MET A 93 4.97 -19.65 -10.58
CA MET A 93 4.42 -18.58 -9.76
C MET A 93 4.97 -17.20 -10.15
N ILE A 94 6.24 -17.10 -10.54
CA ILE A 94 6.90 -15.81 -10.81
C ILE A 94 7.15 -15.50 -12.29
N ARG A 95 7.15 -16.51 -13.18
CA ARG A 95 7.54 -16.36 -14.59
C ARG A 95 6.40 -16.17 -15.58
N CYS A 96 5.14 -16.30 -15.14
CA CYS A 96 4.00 -16.05 -16.01
C CYS A 96 3.92 -14.55 -16.38
N ASN A 97 3.98 -14.24 -17.68
CA ASN A 97 3.99 -12.87 -18.21
C ASN A 97 2.62 -12.40 -18.72
N GLU A 98 1.58 -13.24 -18.62
CA GLU A 98 0.21 -12.87 -19.02
C GLU A 98 -0.22 -11.56 -18.33
N PRO A 99 -0.74 -10.55 -19.04
CA PRO A 99 -1.15 -9.28 -18.44
C PRO A 99 -2.24 -9.51 -17.40
N CYS A 100 -2.09 -8.88 -16.22
CA CYS A 100 -3.05 -9.02 -15.13
C CYS A 100 -4.39 -8.33 -15.45
N GLY A 101 -4.36 -7.07 -15.87
CA GLY A 101 -5.55 -6.33 -16.34
C GLY A 101 -6.64 -6.02 -15.29
N THR A 102 -6.59 -6.60 -14.09
CA THR A 102 -7.58 -6.42 -13.02
C THR A 102 -7.75 -4.95 -12.63
N GLU A 103 -8.99 -4.52 -12.41
CA GLU A 103 -9.27 -3.19 -11.90
C GLU A 103 -8.90 -3.07 -10.42
N LEU A 104 -7.95 -2.19 -10.11
CA LEU A 104 -7.50 -1.93 -8.76
C LEU A 104 -8.52 -1.05 -8.00
N PRO A 105 -8.50 -0.99 -6.66
CA PRO A 105 -9.43 -0.15 -5.89
C PRO A 105 -9.34 1.35 -6.20
N CYS A 106 -8.30 1.79 -6.90
CA CYS A 106 -8.18 3.17 -7.38
C CYS A 106 -8.88 3.42 -8.73
N GLY A 107 -9.54 2.42 -9.33
CA GLY A 107 -10.21 2.46 -10.64
C GLY A 107 -9.27 2.24 -11.83
N HIS A 108 -7.96 2.12 -11.59
CA HIS A 108 -6.99 1.88 -12.66
C HIS A 108 -6.79 0.38 -12.90
N LYS A 109 -6.61 0.00 -14.17
CA LYS A 109 -6.18 -1.37 -14.53
C LYS A 109 -4.76 -1.65 -14.04
N CYS A 110 -4.56 -2.83 -13.45
CA CYS A 110 -3.28 -3.32 -13.00
C CYS A 110 -2.33 -3.49 -14.19
N SER A 111 -1.15 -2.87 -14.11
CA SER A 111 -0.11 -2.94 -15.14
C SER A 111 0.88 -4.08 -14.94
N GLY A 112 0.64 -4.98 -13.98
CA GLY A 112 1.48 -6.14 -13.73
C GLY A 112 1.14 -7.30 -14.67
N SER A 113 1.98 -8.33 -14.65
CA SER A 113 1.66 -9.67 -15.15
C SER A 113 1.10 -10.57 -14.05
N CYS A 114 0.53 -11.70 -14.45
CA CYS A 114 0.10 -12.79 -13.57
C CYS A 114 1.20 -13.18 -12.57
N GLY A 115 2.44 -13.39 -13.02
CA GLY A 115 3.56 -13.72 -12.14
C GLY A 115 3.95 -12.60 -11.19
N SER A 116 4.00 -11.35 -11.67
CA SER A 116 4.31 -10.19 -10.81
C SER A 116 3.21 -9.88 -9.78
N CYS A 117 1.97 -10.31 -10.06
CA CYS A 117 0.82 -10.17 -9.17
C CYS A 117 0.55 -11.41 -8.31
N TYR A 118 1.44 -12.41 -8.35
CA TYR A 118 1.25 -13.70 -7.68
C TYR A 118 -0.14 -14.30 -7.96
N GLN A 119 -0.49 -14.37 -9.24
CA GLN A 119 -1.78 -14.89 -9.72
C GLN A 119 -2.98 -14.09 -9.19
N GLY A 120 -2.78 -12.79 -8.95
CA GLY A 120 -3.80 -11.88 -8.41
C GLY A 120 -3.85 -11.85 -6.89
N ARG A 121 -3.06 -12.68 -6.19
CA ARG A 121 -3.02 -12.67 -4.72
C ARG A 121 -2.42 -11.40 -4.16
N LEU A 122 -1.49 -10.77 -4.88
CA LEU A 122 -0.83 -9.53 -4.48
C LEU A 122 -0.53 -8.65 -5.70
N HIS A 123 -1.42 -7.72 -6.01
CA HIS A 123 -1.21 -6.82 -7.14
C HIS A 123 -0.02 -5.89 -6.94
N VAL A 124 0.62 -5.53 -8.05
CA VAL A 124 1.66 -4.48 -8.06
C VAL A 124 1.04 -3.12 -7.73
N ILE A 125 1.84 -2.22 -7.17
CA ILE A 125 1.40 -0.85 -6.87
C ILE A 125 1.01 -0.15 -8.17
N CYS A 126 -0.10 0.58 -8.16
CA CYS A 126 -0.53 1.36 -9.31
C CYS A 126 0.49 2.47 -9.62
N LYS A 127 0.93 2.51 -10.88
CA LYS A 127 1.93 3.47 -11.38
C LYS A 127 1.33 4.58 -12.25
N LYS A 128 0.00 4.72 -12.28
CA LYS A 128 -0.66 5.84 -12.96
C LYS A 128 -0.49 7.14 -12.15
N PRO A 129 -0.49 8.32 -12.78
CA PRO A 129 -0.45 9.58 -12.03
C PRO A 129 -1.69 9.73 -11.14
N CYS A 130 -1.52 10.30 -9.96
CA CYS A 130 -2.62 10.67 -9.10
C CYS A 130 -3.19 12.03 -9.56
N ASN A 131 -4.49 12.13 -9.84
CA ASN A 131 -5.14 13.42 -10.16
C ASN A 131 -6.06 13.89 -9.04
N ARG A 132 -5.82 13.42 -7.80
CA ARG A 132 -6.65 13.78 -6.64
C ARG A 132 -6.23 15.13 -6.09
N ARG A 133 -7.21 15.93 -5.68
CA ARG A 133 -6.97 17.17 -4.93
C ARG A 133 -6.70 16.83 -3.46
N LEU A 134 -5.57 17.28 -2.95
CA LEU A 134 -5.14 17.07 -1.56
C LEU A 134 -5.97 17.93 -0.60
N VAL A 135 -5.87 17.61 0.70
CA VAL A 135 -6.55 18.39 1.74
C VAL A 135 -6.17 19.86 1.69
N CYS A 136 -4.97 20.22 1.20
CA CYS A 136 -4.46 21.59 1.04
C CYS A 136 -4.96 22.33 -0.23
N GLY A 137 -5.77 21.69 -1.06
CA GLY A 137 -6.29 22.25 -2.31
C GLY A 137 -5.38 22.08 -3.53
N HIS A 138 -4.12 21.71 -3.34
CA HIS A 138 -3.20 21.35 -4.43
C HIS A 138 -3.53 20.00 -5.04
N ASP A 139 -3.26 19.85 -6.34
CA ASP A 139 -3.35 18.55 -7.00
C ASP A 139 -2.14 17.68 -6.63
N CYS A 140 -2.40 16.42 -6.31
CA CYS A 140 -1.35 15.44 -6.02
C CYS A 140 -0.48 15.23 -7.26
N LYS A 141 0.85 15.32 -7.12
CA LYS A 141 1.79 15.04 -8.22
C LYS A 141 2.43 13.65 -8.14
N SER A 142 2.05 12.86 -7.15
CA SER A 142 2.59 11.52 -6.91
C SER A 142 1.91 10.46 -7.76
N LEU A 143 2.45 9.24 -7.76
CA LEU A 143 1.78 8.08 -8.34
C LEU A 143 0.48 7.78 -7.56
N CYS A 144 -0.43 7.08 -8.22
CA CYS A 144 -1.69 6.63 -7.68
C CYS A 144 -1.46 5.49 -6.66
N SER A 145 -0.88 5.83 -5.52
CA SER A 145 -1.04 5.05 -4.30
C SER A 145 -2.44 5.34 -3.75
N ARG A 146 -3.05 4.35 -3.10
CA ARG A 146 -4.34 4.56 -2.40
C ARG A 146 -4.26 5.76 -1.45
N ASN A 147 -3.07 6.06 -0.91
CA ASN A 147 -2.77 7.17 -0.01
C ASN A 147 -1.93 8.22 -0.75
N CYS A 148 -2.40 9.46 -0.82
CA CYS A 148 -1.54 10.54 -1.30
C CYS A 148 -0.56 10.95 -0.18
N PRO A 149 0.72 11.19 -0.49
CA PRO A 149 1.66 11.72 0.50
C PRO A 149 1.29 13.17 0.90
N PRO A 150 1.88 13.69 1.98
CA PRO A 150 1.80 15.11 2.29
C PRO A 150 2.19 15.98 1.08
N CYS A 151 1.57 17.14 0.95
CA CYS A 151 1.86 18.04 -0.17
C CYS A 151 3.28 18.59 -0.08
N GLU A 152 4.07 18.39 -1.14
CA GLU A 152 5.44 18.91 -1.24
C GLU A 152 5.53 20.28 -1.93
N GLN A 153 4.41 20.82 -2.43
CA GLN A 153 4.38 22.17 -3.01
C GLN A 153 4.66 23.23 -1.93
N PRO A 154 5.19 24.42 -2.31
CA PRO A 154 5.37 25.52 -1.36
C PRO A 154 4.03 25.92 -0.74
N CYS A 155 4.03 26.20 0.57
CA CYS A 155 2.82 26.64 1.24
C CYS A 155 2.42 28.04 0.74
N GLU A 156 1.17 28.17 0.32
CA GLU A 156 0.57 29.43 -0.11
C GLU A 156 -0.19 30.13 1.03
N ASN A 157 -0.14 29.62 2.26
CA ASN A 157 -0.76 30.29 3.41
C ASN A 157 0.02 31.56 3.78
N TYR A 158 -0.70 32.62 4.08
CA TYR A 158 -0.14 33.90 4.52
C TYR A 158 -1.11 34.59 5.47
N CYS A 159 -0.58 35.49 6.29
CA CYS A 159 -1.35 36.54 6.97
C CYS A 159 -0.76 37.90 6.60
N VAL A 160 -1.37 39.00 7.06
CA VAL A 160 -0.86 40.37 6.86
C VAL A 160 0.58 40.54 7.37
N HIS A 161 0.99 39.72 8.35
CA HIS A 161 2.29 39.82 8.98
C HIS A 161 3.40 39.00 8.30
N LYS A 162 3.08 37.84 7.71
CA LYS A 162 4.07 36.93 7.11
C LYS A 162 3.42 35.92 6.16
N LYS A 163 4.20 35.50 5.16
CA LYS A 163 3.90 34.32 4.32
C LYS A 163 4.58 33.08 4.91
N CYS A 164 3.93 31.92 4.83
CA CYS A 164 4.52 30.65 5.24
C CYS A 164 5.66 30.23 4.29
N THR A 165 6.79 29.80 4.84
CA THR A 165 7.98 29.36 4.08
C THR A 165 8.12 27.84 4.03
N LYS A 166 7.27 27.09 4.74
CA LYS A 166 7.29 25.62 4.82
C LYS A 166 6.66 24.97 3.60
N LYS A 167 6.85 23.65 3.46
CA LYS A 167 6.07 22.85 2.49
C LYS A 167 4.60 22.84 2.90
N CYS A 168 3.69 22.74 1.92
CA CYS A 168 2.27 22.88 2.19
C CYS A 168 1.72 21.75 3.07
N GLY A 169 2.25 20.53 2.96
CA GLY A 169 1.89 19.39 3.80
C GLY A 169 2.34 19.50 5.26
N GLU A 170 3.28 20.39 5.56
CA GLU A 170 3.77 20.62 6.93
C GLU A 170 2.83 21.57 7.69
N PRO A 171 2.68 21.35 9.01
CA PRO A 171 1.91 22.27 9.84
C PRO A 171 2.47 23.69 9.82
N CYS A 172 1.61 24.67 9.57
CA CYS A 172 1.96 26.09 9.60
C CYS A 172 2.11 26.59 11.04
N GLU A 173 3.07 27.48 11.27
CA GLU A 173 3.20 28.18 12.54
C GLU A 173 2.10 29.23 12.70
N LYS A 174 1.44 29.22 13.86
CA LYS A 174 0.45 30.23 14.21
C LYS A 174 1.10 31.61 14.33
N CYS A 175 0.42 32.64 13.84
CA CYS A 175 0.87 34.02 13.99
C CYS A 175 0.52 34.53 15.41
N THR A 176 1.53 35.02 16.13
CA THR A 176 1.37 35.55 17.50
C THR A 176 1.37 37.08 17.56
N LYS A 177 1.39 37.76 16.40
CA LYS A 177 1.25 39.22 16.35
C LYS A 177 -0.22 39.64 16.58
N PRO A 178 -0.47 40.83 17.15
CA PRO A 178 -1.83 41.37 17.30
C PRO A 178 -2.58 41.37 15.96
N CYS A 179 -3.85 40.99 15.95
CA CYS A 179 -4.63 41.00 14.73
C CYS A 179 -4.86 42.43 14.23
N GLU A 180 -4.45 42.73 12.99
CA GLU A 180 -4.67 44.05 12.38
C GLU A 180 -6.11 44.23 11.87
N TRP A 181 -6.97 43.21 12.02
CA TRP A 181 -8.35 43.27 11.55
C TRP A 181 -9.14 44.33 12.32
N SER A 182 -9.17 45.53 11.74
CA SER A 182 -9.80 46.72 12.29
C SER A 182 -10.46 47.55 11.19
N CYS A 183 -11.58 48.18 11.50
CA CYS A 183 -12.23 49.21 10.70
C CYS A 183 -12.77 50.29 11.66
N PRO A 184 -13.23 51.45 11.15
CA PRO A 184 -13.79 52.51 12.01
C PRO A 184 -14.91 52.03 12.93
N HIS A 185 -15.61 50.95 12.55
CA HIS A 185 -16.74 50.40 13.29
C HIS A 185 -16.35 49.29 14.30
N LYS A 186 -15.29 48.51 14.03
CA LYS A 186 -14.99 47.27 14.76
C LYS A 186 -13.48 47.00 14.81
N LYS A 187 -12.96 46.50 15.93
CA LYS A 187 -11.55 46.12 16.11
C LYS A 187 -11.42 44.75 16.77
N CYS A 188 -10.57 43.88 16.22
CA CYS A 188 -10.20 42.60 16.83
C CYS A 188 -9.23 42.83 18.00
N THR A 189 -9.41 42.08 19.09
CA THR A 189 -8.48 42.14 20.24
C THR A 189 -7.58 40.90 20.35
N ARG A 190 -7.80 39.90 19.50
CA ARG A 190 -7.10 38.62 19.50
C ARG A 190 -5.78 38.66 18.71
N LEU A 191 -4.98 37.60 18.86
CA LEU A 191 -3.81 37.38 18.03
C LEU A 191 -4.22 36.89 16.64
N CYS A 192 -3.42 37.22 15.61
CA CYS A 192 -3.73 36.89 14.22
C CYS A 192 -3.88 35.38 13.91
N GLY A 193 -3.30 34.50 14.73
CA GLY A 193 -3.44 33.04 14.61
C GLY A 193 -4.55 32.42 15.46
N GLU A 194 -5.35 33.24 16.16
CA GLU A 194 -6.50 32.83 16.96
C GLU A 194 -7.81 33.12 16.24
N LEU A 195 -8.91 32.53 16.71
CA LEU A 195 -10.23 32.86 16.20
C LEU A 195 -10.58 34.30 16.59
N CYS A 196 -10.85 35.14 15.58
CA CYS A 196 -11.20 36.54 15.82
C CYS A 196 -12.52 36.71 16.60
N ASP A 197 -12.49 37.60 17.58
CA ASP A 197 -13.62 37.91 18.48
C ASP A 197 -14.64 38.88 17.86
N ARG A 198 -14.22 39.70 16.89
CA ARG A 198 -15.12 40.58 16.12
C ARG A 198 -15.99 39.85 15.11
N SER A 199 -17.16 40.43 14.80
CA SER A 199 -18.03 40.03 13.68
C SER A 199 -17.69 40.80 12.39
N VAL A 200 -18.18 40.30 11.25
CA VAL A 200 -18.03 40.95 9.94
C VAL A 200 -18.63 42.36 9.94
N CYS A 201 -18.08 43.26 9.12
CA CYS A 201 -18.61 44.60 8.93
C CYS A 201 -19.36 44.64 7.60
N ASN A 202 -20.66 44.96 7.62
CA ASN A 202 -21.51 45.04 6.43
C ASN A 202 -21.77 46.49 6.00
N GLU A 203 -21.06 47.45 6.61
CA GLU A 203 -21.13 48.85 6.23
C GLU A 203 -20.54 49.07 4.84
N PRO A 204 -21.08 50.00 4.04
CA PRO A 204 -20.52 50.31 2.73
C PRO A 204 -19.08 50.81 2.84
N CYS A 205 -18.28 50.53 1.81
CA CYS A 205 -16.92 51.01 1.77
C CYS A 205 -16.90 52.55 1.65
N PRO A 206 -16.16 53.28 2.52
CA PRO A 206 -16.13 54.75 2.47
C PRO A 206 -15.23 55.30 1.35
N LYS A 207 -14.63 54.43 0.53
CA LYS A 207 -13.69 54.83 -0.53
C LYS A 207 -14.42 55.23 -1.80
N VAL A 208 -13.82 56.15 -2.54
CA VAL A 208 -14.23 56.56 -3.88
C VAL A 208 -13.28 55.92 -4.90
N LEU A 209 -13.83 55.40 -6.00
CA LEU A 209 -13.05 54.78 -7.07
C LEU A 209 -12.33 55.83 -7.93
N LYS A 210 -11.42 55.40 -8.81
CA LYS A 210 -10.70 56.29 -9.73
C LYS A 210 -11.63 57.07 -10.68
N CYS A 211 -12.80 56.52 -10.97
CA CYS A 211 -13.85 57.16 -11.76
C CYS A 211 -14.71 58.14 -10.94
N GLU A 212 -14.28 58.53 -9.74
CA GLU A 212 -14.95 59.48 -8.83
C GLU A 212 -16.31 59.03 -8.27
N HIS A 213 -16.74 57.81 -8.59
CA HIS A 213 -17.96 57.22 -8.06
C HIS A 213 -17.73 56.44 -6.75
N PRO A 214 -18.74 56.32 -5.88
CA PRO A 214 -18.66 55.53 -4.65
C PRO A 214 -18.30 54.06 -4.91
N CYS A 215 -17.47 53.49 -4.05
CA CYS A 215 -17.15 52.06 -4.09
C CYS A 215 -18.38 51.21 -3.77
N ILE A 216 -18.63 50.17 -4.58
CA ILE A 216 -19.73 49.21 -4.39
C ILE A 216 -19.40 48.10 -3.38
N GLY A 217 -18.18 48.11 -2.85
CA GLY A 217 -17.69 47.12 -1.90
C GLY A 217 -18.14 47.35 -0.46
N VAL A 218 -17.78 46.41 0.41
CA VAL A 218 -18.00 46.52 1.86
C VAL A 218 -16.75 47.03 2.60
N CYS A 219 -16.96 47.62 3.77
CA CYS A 219 -15.91 48.17 4.61
C CYS A 219 -14.92 47.08 5.07
N GLY A 220 -13.63 47.31 4.85
CA GLY A 220 -12.56 46.40 5.27
C GLY A 220 -12.18 45.31 4.26
N GLU A 221 -12.88 45.20 3.13
CA GLU A 221 -12.54 44.27 2.04
C GLU A 221 -11.71 44.93 0.94
N LEU A 222 -11.16 44.08 0.06
CA LEU A 222 -10.60 44.52 -1.21
C LEU A 222 -11.71 45.19 -2.04
N CYS A 223 -11.47 46.43 -2.44
CA CYS A 223 -12.44 47.18 -3.25
C CYS A 223 -12.53 46.56 -4.66
N PRO A 224 -13.75 46.26 -5.14
CA PRO A 224 -13.99 45.99 -6.56
C PRO A 224 -13.39 47.10 -7.45
N ALA A 225 -12.86 46.74 -8.62
CA ALA A 225 -12.39 47.74 -9.58
C ALA A 225 -13.57 48.33 -10.37
N GLU A 226 -14.63 47.54 -10.49
CA GLU A 226 -15.86 47.74 -11.21
C GLU A 226 -16.74 48.76 -10.49
N CYS A 227 -17.29 49.68 -11.27
CA CYS A 227 -18.16 50.73 -10.79
C CYS A 227 -19.62 50.47 -11.18
N ARG A 228 -20.57 50.74 -10.27
CA ARG A 228 -22.01 50.66 -10.57
C ARG A 228 -22.46 51.48 -11.78
N ILE A 229 -21.81 52.63 -11.99
CA ILE A 229 -22.18 53.59 -13.03
C ILE A 229 -21.40 53.31 -14.32
N CYS A 230 -20.09 53.05 -14.23
CA CYS A 230 -19.26 52.83 -15.42
C CYS A 230 -19.33 51.39 -15.97
N ASP A 231 -19.64 50.40 -15.13
CA ASP A 231 -19.63 48.97 -15.47
C ASP A 231 -20.99 48.30 -15.20
N SER A 232 -22.09 49.04 -15.37
CA SER A 232 -23.45 48.55 -15.09
C SER A 232 -23.80 47.23 -15.82
N GLU A 233 -23.40 47.10 -17.08
CA GLU A 233 -23.61 45.89 -17.89
C GLU A 233 -22.88 44.67 -17.31
N LYS A 234 -21.61 44.83 -16.91
CA LYS A 234 -20.82 43.73 -16.32
C LYS A 234 -21.36 43.28 -14.97
N LEU A 235 -21.86 44.22 -14.17
CA LEU A 235 -22.44 43.90 -12.86
C LEU A 235 -23.77 43.18 -12.99
N ALA A 236 -24.56 43.48 -14.03
CA ALA A 236 -25.79 42.75 -14.35
C ALA A 236 -25.52 41.28 -14.70
N GLU A 237 -24.43 40.99 -15.42
CA GLU A 237 -24.02 39.60 -15.76
C GLU A 237 -23.55 38.79 -14.55
N VAL A 238 -22.91 39.45 -13.56
CA VAL A 238 -22.39 38.80 -12.34
C VAL A 238 -23.50 38.52 -11.32
N CYS A 239 -24.59 39.27 -11.37
CA CYS A 239 -25.76 39.05 -10.51
C CYS A 239 -26.64 37.93 -11.05
N PHE A 240 -26.42 36.71 -10.54
CA PHE A 240 -27.19 35.50 -10.83
C PHE A 240 -28.72 35.61 -10.57
N ALA A 241 -29.20 36.72 -10.02
CA ALA A 241 -30.61 36.96 -9.68
C ALA A 241 -31.29 38.08 -10.50
N GLY A 242 -30.65 38.64 -11.52
CA GLY A 242 -31.31 39.52 -12.51
C GLY A 242 -31.71 40.93 -12.05
N GLU A 243 -31.69 41.24 -10.76
CA GLU A 243 -31.97 42.59 -10.23
C GLU A 243 -30.84 43.03 -9.29
N THR A 244 -30.02 43.99 -9.73
CA THR A 244 -29.10 44.70 -8.83
C THR A 244 -29.89 45.80 -8.11
N GLU A 245 -30.27 45.57 -6.86
CA GLU A 245 -30.81 46.62 -5.98
C GLU A 245 -29.86 47.83 -5.97
N ALA A 246 -30.42 49.06 -5.88
CA ALA A 246 -29.68 50.32 -5.99
C ALA A 246 -28.54 50.49 -4.94
N ASP A 247 -28.55 49.69 -3.88
CA ASP A 247 -27.61 49.66 -2.78
C ASP A 247 -26.90 48.30 -2.60
N ALA A 248 -27.04 47.36 -3.56
CA ALA A 248 -26.40 46.05 -3.53
C ALA A 248 -24.88 46.13 -3.27
N LYS A 249 -24.38 45.31 -2.36
CA LYS A 249 -22.98 45.33 -1.94
C LYS A 249 -22.25 44.15 -2.54
N PHE A 250 -20.96 44.33 -2.79
CA PHE A 250 -20.14 43.32 -3.46
C PHE A 250 -18.89 42.97 -2.66
N VAL A 251 -18.46 41.71 -2.77
CA VAL A 251 -17.22 41.19 -2.20
C VAL A 251 -16.29 40.78 -3.32
N CYS A 252 -15.03 41.23 -3.26
CA CYS A 252 -13.99 40.87 -4.23
C CYS A 252 -12.99 39.90 -3.60
N LEU A 253 -12.76 38.75 -4.25
CA LEU A 253 -11.83 37.73 -3.76
C LEU A 253 -10.38 38.10 -4.07
N GLU A 254 -9.53 38.24 -3.05
CA GLU A 254 -8.12 38.65 -3.22
C GLU A 254 -7.32 37.77 -4.20
N GLY A 255 -7.56 36.46 -4.19
CA GLY A 255 -6.78 35.48 -4.98
C GLY A 255 -7.13 35.41 -6.48
N CYS A 256 -8.30 35.89 -6.89
CA CYS A 256 -8.73 35.80 -8.31
C CYS A 256 -9.45 37.04 -8.83
N ARG A 257 -9.70 38.05 -7.98
CA ARG A 257 -10.41 39.30 -8.26
C ARG A 257 -11.83 39.16 -8.81
N HIS A 258 -12.41 37.96 -8.79
CA HIS A 258 -13.82 37.78 -9.07
C HIS A 258 -14.67 38.41 -7.96
N ILE A 259 -15.80 38.98 -8.38
CA ILE A 259 -16.72 39.72 -7.54
C ILE A 259 -18.04 38.96 -7.44
N PHE A 260 -18.66 39.02 -6.26
CA PHE A 260 -19.96 38.41 -6.00
C PHE A 260 -20.82 39.37 -5.19
N GLU A 261 -22.13 39.35 -5.44
CA GLU A 261 -23.10 40.05 -4.62
C GLU A 261 -23.10 39.45 -3.20
N LEU A 262 -23.17 40.33 -2.20
CA LEU A 262 -22.90 39.99 -0.80
C LEU A 262 -23.89 38.96 -0.23
N ASN A 263 -25.19 39.14 -0.46
CA ASN A 263 -26.23 38.25 0.06
C ASN A 263 -26.14 36.87 -0.58
N TRP A 264 -25.98 36.81 -1.89
CA TRP A 264 -25.73 35.59 -2.63
C TRP A 264 -24.46 34.90 -2.13
N PHE A 265 -23.37 35.65 -1.94
CA PHE A 265 -22.11 35.10 -1.45
C PHE A 265 -22.28 34.49 -0.04
N ASN A 266 -23.01 35.17 0.85
CA ASN A 266 -23.33 34.67 2.19
C ASN A 266 -24.24 33.42 2.15
N MET A 267 -25.24 33.40 1.27
CA MET A 267 -26.12 32.25 1.08
C MET A 267 -25.36 31.04 0.52
N TRP A 268 -24.60 31.24 -0.56
CA TRP A 268 -23.73 30.22 -1.15
C TRP A 268 -22.77 29.64 -0.11
N PHE A 269 -22.21 30.50 0.73
CA PHE A 269 -21.31 30.07 1.80
C PHE A 269 -22.03 29.24 2.89
N SER A 270 -23.31 29.55 3.16
CA SER A 270 -24.11 28.93 4.23
C SER A 270 -24.83 27.63 3.82
N GLN A 271 -25.04 27.37 2.52
CA GLN A 271 -25.92 26.30 2.03
C GLN A 271 -25.37 24.87 2.14
N GLU A 272 -24.07 24.64 2.34
CA GLU A 272 -23.49 23.28 2.34
C GLU A 272 -23.08 22.76 3.72
N ASN A 273 -24.06 22.59 4.61
CA ASN A 273 -23.97 21.74 5.81
C ASN A 273 -25.06 20.65 5.86
N ARG A 274 -25.88 20.50 4.80
CA ARG A 274 -26.90 19.44 4.75
C ARG A 274 -26.34 18.18 4.09
N GLY A 275 -25.68 17.34 4.89
CA GLY A 275 -25.65 15.89 4.64
C GLY A 275 -24.30 15.20 4.51
N LYS A 276 -23.16 15.89 4.48
CA LYS A 276 -21.83 15.24 4.51
C LYS A 276 -20.85 16.09 5.32
N ASN A 277 -20.35 15.56 6.45
CA ASN A 277 -19.29 16.17 7.29
C ASN A 277 -17.91 16.25 6.57
N GLU A 278 -17.90 16.29 5.24
CA GLU A 278 -16.71 16.14 4.41
C GLU A 278 -15.98 17.49 4.22
N PHE A 279 -14.69 17.50 4.54
CA PHE A 279 -13.84 18.69 4.48
C PHE A 279 -13.29 18.93 3.06
N ARG A 280 -13.66 20.04 2.40
CA ARG A 280 -13.14 20.44 1.07
C ARG A 280 -12.93 21.93 0.95
N PHE A 281 -11.71 22.39 0.63
CA PHE A 281 -11.39 23.80 0.41
C PHE A 281 -12.47 24.52 -0.41
N ARG A 282 -12.96 25.65 0.12
CA ARG A 282 -13.84 26.54 -0.63
C ARG A 282 -13.05 27.14 -1.78
N THR A 283 -13.66 27.12 -2.96
CA THR A 283 -13.07 27.64 -4.18
C THR A 283 -13.98 28.68 -4.79
N CYS A 284 -13.41 29.63 -5.52
CA CYS A 284 -14.17 30.61 -6.28
C CYS A 284 -15.20 29.90 -7.17
N PRO A 285 -16.49 30.25 -7.10
CA PRO A 285 -17.53 29.67 -7.94
C PRO A 285 -17.20 29.68 -9.43
N THR A 286 -16.57 30.76 -9.90
CA THR A 286 -16.24 31.02 -11.31
C THR A 286 -14.98 30.28 -11.76
N CYS A 287 -13.84 30.48 -11.08
CA CYS A 287 -12.53 29.99 -11.56
C CYS A 287 -11.93 28.83 -10.75
N LYS A 288 -12.61 28.37 -9.70
CA LYS A 288 -12.17 27.29 -8.81
C LYS A 288 -10.85 27.55 -8.05
N THR A 289 -10.34 28.78 -8.05
CA THR A 289 -9.20 29.19 -7.20
C THR A 289 -9.56 29.06 -5.72
N VAL A 290 -8.69 28.47 -4.91
CA VAL A 290 -8.90 28.28 -3.47
C VAL A 290 -9.01 29.64 -2.76
N ILE A 291 -10.06 29.83 -1.97
CA ILE A 291 -10.26 31.04 -1.18
C ILE A 291 -9.42 30.94 0.09
N ARG A 292 -8.30 31.65 0.15
CA ARG A 292 -7.38 31.64 1.30
C ARG A 292 -7.60 32.78 2.29
N LYS A 293 -8.09 33.93 1.82
CA LYS A 293 -8.32 35.11 2.67
C LYS A 293 -9.45 35.95 2.10
N THR A 294 -10.41 36.26 2.95
CA THR A 294 -11.48 37.24 2.76
C THR A 294 -11.99 37.62 4.14
N SER A 295 -12.03 38.91 4.47
CA SER A 295 -12.40 39.34 5.82
C SER A 295 -13.86 39.04 6.17
N HIS A 296 -14.72 38.88 5.16
CA HIS A 296 -16.13 38.57 5.28
C HIS A 296 -16.38 37.10 5.67
N LEU A 297 -15.36 36.25 5.49
CA LEU A 297 -15.40 34.84 5.89
C LEU A 297 -14.36 34.50 6.94
N GLU A 298 -13.64 35.47 7.51
CA GLU A 298 -12.44 35.24 8.34
C GLU A 298 -12.68 34.26 9.49
N ARG A 299 -13.78 34.38 10.26
CA ARG A 299 -14.08 33.44 11.36
C ARG A 299 -14.26 31.99 10.87
N ASN A 300 -14.86 31.80 9.70
CA ASN A 300 -15.09 30.48 9.13
C ASN A 300 -13.82 29.97 8.45
N ILE A 301 -13.11 30.81 7.69
CA ILE A 301 -11.82 30.50 7.07
C ILE A 301 -10.76 30.14 8.12
N GLU A 302 -10.71 30.82 9.26
CA GLU A 302 -9.82 30.51 10.38
C GLU A 302 -10.14 29.16 11.02
N SER A 303 -11.43 28.89 11.28
CA SER A 303 -11.88 27.57 11.75
C SER A 303 -11.49 26.46 10.76
N TRP A 304 -11.63 26.74 9.47
CA TRP A 304 -11.25 25.85 8.38
C TRP A 304 -9.74 25.62 8.30
N PHE A 305 -8.92 26.66 8.36
CA PHE A 305 -7.46 26.51 8.41
C PHE A 305 -7.04 25.73 9.64
N ASN A 306 -7.62 26.01 10.82
CA ASN A 306 -7.36 25.22 12.02
C ASN A 306 -7.68 23.74 11.80
N ASN A 307 -8.75 23.41 11.08
CA ASN A 307 -9.09 22.02 10.72
C ASN A 307 -8.10 21.41 9.72
N VAL A 308 -7.65 22.16 8.70
CA VAL A 308 -6.58 21.73 7.79
C VAL A 308 -5.32 21.43 8.56
N GLU A 309 -4.94 22.30 9.50
CA GLU A 309 -3.73 22.12 10.31
C GLU A 309 -3.85 20.92 11.25
N LYS A 310 -5.04 20.63 11.80
CA LYS A 310 -5.31 19.36 12.52
C LYS A 310 -5.13 18.14 11.61
N ILE A 311 -5.65 18.20 10.37
CA ILE A 311 -5.51 17.11 9.40
C ILE A 311 -4.05 16.93 9.00
N LYS A 312 -3.32 18.02 8.71
CA LYS A 312 -1.88 17.97 8.40
C LYS A 312 -1.11 17.31 9.53
N LYS A 313 -1.34 17.72 10.79
CA LYS A 313 -0.74 17.07 11.96
C LYS A 313 -1.09 15.58 12.07
N ALA A 314 -2.32 15.19 11.73
CA ALA A 314 -2.69 13.78 11.70
C ALA A 314 -1.98 12.98 10.60
N ILE A 315 -1.72 13.60 9.44
CA ILE A 315 -1.04 12.97 8.29
C ILE A 315 0.49 12.95 8.46
N SER A 316 1.08 14.01 9.01
CA SER A 316 2.53 14.16 9.22
C SER A 316 3.00 13.56 10.55
N GLY A 317 2.10 13.48 11.54
CA GLY A 317 2.47 13.34 12.94
C GLY A 317 3.03 14.66 13.50
N ASN A 318 3.38 14.65 14.80
CA ASN A 318 4.36 15.56 15.39
C ASN A 318 5.56 14.75 15.89
N GLU A 319 6.68 15.42 16.13
CA GLU A 319 7.96 14.79 16.51
C GLU A 319 7.82 13.91 17.76
N ASP A 320 7.19 14.45 18.82
CA ASP A 320 6.95 13.71 20.06
C ASP A 320 6.10 12.45 19.88
N TYR A 321 5.04 12.52 19.08
CA TYR A 321 4.18 11.35 18.83
C TYR A 321 4.88 10.31 17.96
N ASN A 322 5.63 10.76 16.95
CA ASN A 322 6.37 9.88 16.07
C ASN A 322 7.43 9.11 16.87
N GLU A 323 8.17 9.80 17.75
CA GLU A 323 9.17 9.13 18.60
C GLU A 323 8.53 8.23 19.67
N ASN A 324 7.40 8.63 20.26
CA ASN A 324 6.67 7.76 21.19
C ASN A 324 6.16 6.49 20.50
N LEU A 325 5.50 6.61 19.35
CA LEU A 325 5.05 5.44 18.59
C LEU A 325 6.23 4.55 18.17
N ARG A 326 7.35 5.16 17.75
CA ARG A 326 8.57 4.44 17.43
C ARG A 326 9.08 3.63 18.63
N GLU A 327 9.08 4.20 19.83
CA GLU A 327 9.51 3.50 21.04
C GLU A 327 8.55 2.37 21.43
N ILE A 328 7.23 2.58 21.30
CA ILE A 328 6.23 1.52 21.47
C ILE A 328 6.50 0.34 20.52
N LEU A 329 6.81 0.63 19.25
CA LEU A 329 7.13 -0.41 18.26
C LEU A 329 8.46 -1.11 18.60
N ARG A 330 9.48 -0.39 19.07
CA ARG A 330 10.73 -1.00 19.56
C ARG A 330 10.50 -1.94 20.74
N GLN A 331 9.67 -1.54 21.71
CA GLN A 331 9.30 -2.39 22.84
C GLN A 331 8.60 -3.66 22.37
N ARG A 332 7.60 -3.55 21.49
CA ARG A 332 6.91 -4.72 20.91
C ARG A 332 7.85 -5.68 20.19
N ILE A 333 8.89 -5.18 19.52
CA ILE A 333 9.92 -6.03 18.92
C ILE A 333 10.75 -6.71 20.01
N ARG A 334 11.25 -5.97 21.01
CA ARG A 334 12.02 -6.56 22.12
C ARG A 334 11.27 -7.67 22.85
N ASP A 335 9.97 -7.50 23.09
CA ASP A 335 9.12 -8.50 23.74
C ASP A 335 8.99 -9.80 22.94
N LYS A 336 9.19 -9.74 21.62
CA LYS A 336 9.15 -10.91 20.73
C LYS A 336 10.50 -11.64 20.65
N TYR A 337 11.60 -10.93 20.86
CA TYR A 337 12.94 -11.51 20.84
C TYR A 337 13.17 -12.31 22.12
N ARG A 338 13.75 -13.51 21.97
CA ARG A 338 14.14 -14.34 23.12
C ARG A 338 15.60 -14.07 23.44
N LYS A 339 15.93 -14.02 24.74
CA LYS A 339 17.34 -14.00 25.16
C LYS A 339 17.90 -15.42 25.08
N SER A 340 19.00 -15.57 24.34
CA SER A 340 19.77 -16.81 24.33
C SER A 340 20.45 -17.03 25.70
N PRO A 341 20.84 -18.27 26.03
CA PRO A 341 21.66 -18.56 27.21
C PRO A 341 22.97 -17.76 27.29
N PHE A 342 23.46 -17.27 26.14
CA PHE A 342 24.69 -16.48 26.01
C PHE A 342 24.42 -14.97 25.90
N GLY A 343 23.20 -14.51 26.17
CA GLY A 343 22.83 -13.10 26.19
C GLY A 343 22.46 -12.48 24.83
N PHE A 344 22.67 -13.18 23.71
CA PHE A 344 22.24 -12.71 22.39
C PHE A 344 20.72 -12.68 22.25
N GLU A 345 20.18 -11.64 21.62
CA GLU A 345 18.76 -11.57 21.28
C GLU A 345 18.48 -12.38 20.00
N ILE A 346 17.59 -13.36 20.10
CA ILE A 346 17.19 -14.25 19.00
C ILE A 346 15.82 -13.79 18.48
N PRO A 347 15.69 -13.47 17.18
CA PRO A 347 14.41 -13.14 16.56
C PRO A 347 13.42 -14.32 16.63
N PRO A 348 12.11 -14.06 16.41
CA PRO A 348 11.15 -15.12 16.14
C PRO A 348 11.60 -16.02 14.97
N CYS A 349 11.29 -17.32 15.08
CA CYS A 349 11.60 -18.30 14.03
C CYS A 349 10.82 -18.04 12.73
N THR A 350 9.60 -17.50 12.83
CA THR A 350 8.85 -17.01 11.67
C THR A 350 9.29 -15.61 11.30
N PHE A 351 9.39 -15.39 9.99
CA PHE A 351 9.77 -14.12 9.41
C PHE A 351 11.07 -13.54 9.98
N TYR A 352 12.08 -14.40 10.19
CA TYR A 352 13.35 -14.06 10.81
C TYR A 352 14.02 -12.82 10.18
N ALA A 353 14.17 -12.81 8.86
CA ALA A 353 14.73 -11.69 8.11
C ALA A 353 13.83 -10.45 8.17
N GLY A 354 12.51 -10.65 8.17
CA GLY A 354 11.55 -9.57 8.36
C GLY A 354 11.71 -8.85 9.69
N TRP A 355 11.74 -9.58 10.81
CA TRP A 355 11.91 -9.01 12.15
C TRP A 355 13.23 -8.26 12.31
N ILE A 356 14.33 -8.81 11.78
CA ILE A 356 15.64 -8.14 11.77
C ILE A 356 15.54 -6.80 11.03
N LYS A 357 14.93 -6.78 9.84
CA LYS A 357 14.81 -5.55 9.05
C LYS A 357 13.95 -4.49 9.73
N LEU A 358 12.88 -4.89 10.42
CA LEU A 358 12.06 -3.97 11.21
C LEU A 358 12.84 -3.40 12.41
N LYS A 359 13.60 -4.25 13.11
CA LYS A 359 14.46 -3.83 14.23
C LYS A 359 15.51 -2.81 13.77
N GLU A 360 16.30 -3.15 12.75
CA GLU A 360 17.28 -2.25 12.13
C GLU A 360 16.65 -0.90 11.73
N CYS A 361 15.45 -0.95 11.14
CA CYS A 361 14.75 0.26 10.72
C CYS A 361 14.34 1.16 11.88
N LEU A 362 13.81 0.57 12.96
CA LEU A 362 13.38 1.32 14.15
C LEU A 362 14.58 1.79 14.99
N GLU A 363 15.71 1.09 14.98
CA GLU A 363 16.91 1.46 15.72
C GLU A 363 17.83 2.44 14.96
N SER A 364 17.70 2.56 13.63
CA SER A 364 18.49 3.49 12.83
C SER A 364 18.38 4.95 13.28
N GLU A 365 19.38 5.80 13.06
CA GLU A 365 19.28 7.24 13.40
C GLU A 365 18.32 8.02 12.47
N LYS A 366 17.82 7.39 11.41
CA LYS A 366 16.95 8.02 10.42
C LYS A 366 15.57 8.35 11.02
N GLU A 367 15.17 9.61 10.94
CA GLU A 367 13.81 10.06 11.27
C GLU A 367 12.75 9.34 10.44
N ARG A 368 11.65 8.97 11.10
CA ARG A 368 10.52 8.28 10.49
C ARG A 368 9.24 9.08 10.69
N ASN A 369 8.56 9.36 9.59
CA ASN A 369 7.24 9.97 9.66
C ASN A 369 6.19 8.94 10.14
N ILE A 370 5.01 9.44 10.53
CA ILE A 370 3.93 8.58 11.02
C ILE A 370 3.48 7.52 10.01
N GLN A 371 3.56 7.79 8.71
CA GLN A 371 3.14 6.83 7.67
C GLN A 371 4.07 5.62 7.61
N ASP A 372 5.38 5.83 7.78
CA ASP A 372 6.36 4.74 7.86
C ASP A 372 6.12 3.89 9.11
N LEU A 373 5.89 4.52 10.26
CA LEU A 373 5.63 3.83 11.52
C LEU A 373 4.34 2.99 11.48
N ILE A 374 3.27 3.52 10.89
CA ILE A 374 2.02 2.77 10.70
C ILE A 374 2.20 1.60 9.74
N LYS A 375 3.00 1.73 8.68
CA LYS A 375 3.32 0.59 7.81
C LYS A 375 4.08 -0.49 8.57
N ILE A 376 5.06 -0.09 9.38
CA ILE A 376 5.77 -1.01 10.27
C ILE A 376 4.80 -1.72 11.21
N GLU A 377 3.90 -0.98 11.87
CA GLU A 377 2.90 -1.57 12.76
C GLU A 377 1.98 -2.56 12.03
N ASN A 378 1.46 -2.19 10.86
CA ASN A 378 0.62 -3.08 10.05
C ASN A 378 1.37 -4.36 9.66
N VAL A 379 2.65 -4.25 9.27
CA VAL A 379 3.48 -5.40 8.90
C VAL A 379 3.77 -6.28 10.11
N MET A 380 4.07 -5.70 11.28
CA MET A 380 4.20 -6.45 12.54
C MET A 380 2.92 -7.21 12.88
N ASN A 381 1.76 -6.59 12.69
CA ASN A 381 0.47 -7.24 12.93
C ASN A 381 0.24 -8.40 11.96
N ILE A 382 0.53 -8.23 10.67
CA ILE A 382 0.48 -9.30 9.66
C ILE A 382 1.40 -10.45 10.07
N MET A 383 2.66 -10.17 10.42
CA MET A 383 3.62 -11.18 10.88
C MET A 383 3.15 -11.91 12.14
N ASN A 384 2.44 -11.23 13.04
CA ASN A 384 1.93 -11.83 14.27
C ASN A 384 0.73 -12.76 14.07
N ILE A 385 -0.08 -12.55 13.02
CA ILE A 385 -1.18 -13.48 12.68
C ILE A 385 -0.60 -14.86 12.33
N TRP A 386 0.52 -14.90 11.61
CA TRP A 386 1.26 -16.13 11.33
C TRP A 386 2.40 -16.36 12.33
N SER A 387 2.04 -16.93 13.48
CA SER A 387 3.01 -17.35 14.51
C SER A 387 3.54 -18.78 14.32
N SER A 388 3.10 -19.45 13.24
CA SER A 388 3.38 -20.83 12.83
C SER A 388 3.40 -21.81 14.01
N TYR A 389 2.25 -22.38 14.36
CA TYR A 389 2.29 -23.57 15.20
C TYR A 389 3.01 -24.71 14.46
N PHE A 390 2.79 -24.84 13.15
CA PHE A 390 3.41 -25.84 12.28
C PHE A 390 4.95 -25.82 12.24
N SER A 391 5.61 -24.64 12.26
CA SER A 391 7.09 -24.61 12.16
C SER A 391 7.78 -25.16 13.42
N LYS A 392 7.12 -25.11 14.59
CA LYS A 392 7.66 -25.60 15.87
C LYS A 392 7.48 -27.10 16.08
N GLN A 393 6.43 -27.70 15.51
CA GLN A 393 6.15 -29.15 15.56
C GLN A 393 6.43 -29.87 14.23
N ARG A 394 7.05 -29.18 13.26
CA ARG A 394 7.42 -29.66 11.92
C ARG A 394 8.04 -31.07 11.90
N SER A 395 8.91 -31.37 12.89
CA SER A 395 9.57 -32.67 13.04
C SER A 395 8.67 -33.77 13.59
N GLU A 396 7.67 -33.42 14.40
CA GLU A 396 6.76 -34.37 15.07
C GLU A 396 5.63 -34.80 14.12
N LEU A 397 5.20 -33.89 13.25
CA LEU A 397 4.25 -34.12 12.15
C LEU A 397 4.80 -35.11 11.11
N LEU A 398 6.03 -34.87 10.64
CA LEU A 398 6.72 -35.80 9.71
C LEU A 398 6.94 -37.18 10.34
N ARG A 399 7.23 -37.25 11.65
CA ARG A 399 7.37 -38.54 12.36
C ARG A 399 6.05 -39.29 12.48
N THR A 400 4.94 -38.62 12.75
CA THR A 400 3.63 -39.26 12.96
C THR A 400 3.01 -39.77 11.67
N PHE A 401 3.13 -39.04 10.55
CA PHE A 401 2.54 -39.43 9.26
C PHE A 401 3.41 -40.35 8.39
N SER A 402 4.69 -40.53 8.71
CA SER A 402 5.59 -41.48 8.02
C SER A 402 5.10 -42.93 7.94
N ARG A 403 4.05 -43.30 8.69
CA ARG A 403 3.49 -44.66 8.77
C ARG A 403 2.29 -44.93 7.86
N LEU A 404 1.75 -43.91 7.17
CA LEU A 404 0.58 -44.06 6.27
C LEU A 404 0.88 -43.42 4.91
N LYS A 405 1.04 -44.25 3.87
CA LYS A 405 1.48 -43.83 2.52
C LYS A 405 0.62 -42.71 1.91
N ASP A 406 -0.69 -42.75 2.11
CA ASP A 406 -1.63 -41.72 1.62
C ASP A 406 -1.49 -40.37 2.32
N TYR A 407 -1.06 -40.35 3.59
CA TYR A 407 -0.85 -39.10 4.33
C TYR A 407 0.46 -38.43 3.92
N ILE A 408 1.45 -39.20 3.47
CA ILE A 408 2.76 -38.69 3.06
C ILE A 408 2.60 -37.70 1.90
N GLU A 409 1.90 -38.09 0.82
CA GLU A 409 1.71 -37.21 -0.35
C GLU A 409 0.95 -35.92 0.01
N LEU A 410 -0.07 -36.03 0.87
CA LEU A 410 -0.84 -34.89 1.34
C LEU A 410 0.02 -33.94 2.20
N THR A 411 0.85 -34.50 3.09
CA THR A 411 1.78 -33.72 3.92
C THR A 411 2.86 -33.05 3.09
N GLU A 412 3.38 -33.71 2.05
CA GLU A 412 4.36 -33.13 1.13
C GLU A 412 3.78 -31.94 0.36
N LYS A 413 2.54 -32.08 -0.16
CA LYS A 413 1.83 -30.99 -0.84
C LYS A 413 1.57 -29.80 0.09
N LEU A 414 1.15 -30.06 1.32
CA LEU A 414 0.96 -29.05 2.36
C LEU A 414 2.28 -28.33 2.69
N GLU A 415 3.35 -29.09 2.88
CA GLU A 415 4.67 -28.58 3.21
C GLU A 415 5.24 -27.72 2.07
N GLU A 416 5.14 -28.19 0.82
CA GLU A 416 5.55 -27.43 -0.36
C GLU A 416 4.80 -26.09 -0.43
N TYR A 417 3.47 -26.11 -0.27
CA TYR A 417 2.64 -24.90 -0.29
C TYR A 417 3.05 -23.91 0.83
N ILE A 418 3.19 -24.38 2.07
CA ILE A 418 3.58 -23.52 3.20
C ILE A 418 4.96 -22.91 2.97
N ASN A 419 5.95 -23.72 2.59
CA ASN A 419 7.32 -23.25 2.37
C ASN A 419 7.40 -22.19 1.26
N ILE A 420 6.70 -22.39 0.14
CA ILE A 420 6.66 -21.42 -0.97
C ILE A 420 6.05 -20.09 -0.49
N ASN A 421 4.92 -20.15 0.22
CA ASN A 421 4.24 -18.95 0.69
C ASN A 421 5.00 -18.23 1.82
N GLU A 422 5.61 -18.95 2.77
CA GLU A 422 6.47 -18.36 3.80
C GLU A 422 7.68 -17.65 3.18
N LYS A 423 8.36 -18.30 2.23
CA LYS A 423 9.50 -17.70 1.52
C LYS A 423 9.09 -16.44 0.75
N TRP A 424 7.92 -16.46 0.12
CA TRP A 424 7.36 -15.31 -0.57
C TRP A 424 7.05 -14.15 0.39
N LEU A 425 6.30 -14.41 1.46
CA LEU A 425 5.95 -13.42 2.46
C LEU A 425 7.20 -12.84 3.13
N GLU A 426 8.16 -13.68 3.49
CA GLU A 426 9.45 -13.26 4.06
C GLU A 426 10.23 -12.35 3.11
N THR A 427 10.27 -12.70 1.82
CA THR A 427 10.91 -11.86 0.79
C THR A 427 10.20 -10.52 0.64
N PHE A 428 8.87 -10.48 0.72
CA PHE A 428 8.11 -9.23 0.69
C PHE A 428 8.39 -8.38 1.92
N ILE A 429 8.26 -8.95 3.11
CA ILE A 429 8.41 -8.27 4.40
C ILE A 429 9.84 -7.74 4.54
N SER A 430 10.87 -8.52 4.21
CA SER A 430 12.26 -8.09 4.34
C SER A 430 12.69 -7.02 3.32
N LYS A 431 12.08 -6.98 2.12
CA LYS A 431 12.54 -6.11 1.02
C LYS A 431 11.60 -4.97 0.64
N ARG A 432 10.30 -5.06 0.94
CA ARG A 432 9.26 -4.16 0.39
C ARG A 432 8.30 -3.57 1.43
N TYR A 433 8.43 -3.89 2.71
CA TYR A 433 7.49 -3.46 3.75
C TYR A 433 7.22 -1.94 3.82
N LEU A 434 8.24 -1.08 3.71
CA LEU A 434 8.05 0.38 3.75
C LEU A 434 7.36 0.96 2.51
N ILE A 435 7.46 0.28 1.37
CA ILE A 435 6.83 0.74 0.12
C ILE A 435 5.48 0.05 -0.13
N ALA A 436 5.06 -0.84 0.77
CA ALA A 436 3.79 -1.56 0.65
C ALA A 436 2.61 -0.57 0.56
N SER A 437 1.77 -0.76 -0.45
CA SER A 437 0.51 -0.04 -0.54
C SER A 437 -0.52 -0.62 0.44
N GLU A 438 -1.52 0.17 0.82
CA GLU A 438 -2.63 -0.33 1.66
C GLU A 438 -3.31 -1.55 1.03
N GLN A 439 -3.44 -1.57 -0.31
CA GLN A 439 -3.97 -2.73 -1.02
C GLN A 439 -3.12 -3.97 -0.80
N GLN A 440 -1.80 -3.84 -0.94
CA GLN A 440 -0.87 -4.94 -0.71
C GLN A 440 -0.89 -5.41 0.75
N LEU A 441 -1.00 -4.50 1.72
CA LEU A 441 -1.12 -4.88 3.13
C LEU A 441 -2.41 -5.70 3.35
N LYS A 442 -3.54 -5.31 2.77
CA LYS A 442 -4.80 -6.09 2.84
C LYS A 442 -4.68 -7.46 2.18
N ASP A 443 -4.08 -7.50 1.00
CA ASP A 443 -3.82 -8.72 0.26
C ASP A 443 -2.96 -9.69 1.09
N LEU A 444 -1.90 -9.19 1.76
CA LEU A 444 -1.06 -9.98 2.65
C LEU A 444 -1.80 -10.47 3.89
N THR A 445 -2.68 -9.65 4.48
CA THR A 445 -3.50 -10.08 5.62
C THR A 445 -4.38 -11.27 5.26
N TRP A 446 -4.96 -11.28 4.06
CA TRP A 446 -5.73 -12.43 3.55
C TRP A 446 -4.87 -13.68 3.41
N GLU A 447 -3.66 -13.56 2.87
CA GLU A 447 -2.78 -14.73 2.66
C GLU A 447 -2.26 -15.30 3.99
N VAL A 448 -1.92 -14.45 4.94
CA VAL A 448 -1.52 -14.90 6.28
C VAL A 448 -2.70 -15.53 7.03
N HIS A 449 -3.92 -15.00 6.88
CA HIS A 449 -5.12 -15.63 7.43
C HIS A 449 -5.39 -16.99 6.80
N ARG A 450 -5.22 -17.12 5.48
CA ARG A 450 -5.30 -18.40 4.77
C ARG A 450 -4.29 -19.41 5.31
N LEU A 451 -3.05 -19.00 5.57
CA LEU A 451 -2.06 -19.86 6.21
C LEU A 451 -2.53 -20.29 7.61
N LYS A 452 -3.09 -19.38 8.42
CA LYS A 452 -3.67 -19.72 9.73
C LYS A 452 -4.76 -20.80 9.60
N LEU A 453 -5.64 -20.72 8.61
CA LEU A 453 -6.65 -21.76 8.36
C LEU A 453 -6.02 -23.12 8.04
N ILE A 454 -4.96 -23.12 7.22
CA ILE A 454 -4.21 -24.35 6.87
C ILE A 454 -3.53 -24.94 8.11
N ASP A 455 -2.97 -24.10 8.98
CA ASP A 455 -2.35 -24.54 10.26
C ASP A 455 -3.38 -25.18 11.19
N GLU A 456 -4.58 -24.62 11.31
CA GLU A 456 -5.67 -25.24 12.08
C GLU A 456 -6.18 -26.55 11.48
N LEU A 457 -6.31 -26.62 10.15
CA LEU A 457 -6.62 -27.90 9.49
C LEU A 457 -5.55 -28.94 9.74
N GLY A 458 -4.28 -28.57 9.67
CA GLY A 458 -3.17 -29.47 9.92
C GLY A 458 -3.15 -29.99 11.37
N LYS A 459 -3.53 -29.17 12.36
CA LYS A 459 -3.73 -29.62 13.76
C LYS A 459 -4.87 -30.63 13.86
N PHE A 460 -6.00 -30.35 13.23
CA PHE A 460 -7.14 -31.26 13.23
C PHE A 460 -6.82 -32.61 12.58
N MET A 461 -6.06 -32.61 11.48
CA MET A 461 -5.59 -33.83 10.82
C MET A 461 -4.78 -34.74 11.76
N MET A 462 -4.03 -34.17 12.70
CA MET A 462 -3.26 -34.93 13.70
C MET A 462 -4.16 -35.71 14.65
N GLU A 463 -5.36 -35.20 14.92
CA GLU A 463 -6.26 -35.73 15.94
C GLU A 463 -7.23 -36.79 15.36
N VAL A 464 -7.72 -36.58 14.13
CA VAL A 464 -8.82 -37.38 13.58
C VAL A 464 -8.38 -38.70 12.93
N LYS A 465 -7.10 -38.84 12.51
CA LYS A 465 -6.49 -40.08 11.97
C LYS A 465 -7.36 -40.84 10.94
N SER A 466 -8.25 -40.17 10.20
CA SER A 466 -9.11 -40.75 9.17
C SER A 466 -9.21 -39.83 7.96
N LYS A 467 -9.32 -40.43 6.77
CA LYS A 467 -9.41 -39.72 5.49
C LYS A 467 -10.88 -39.38 5.26
N ASP A 468 -11.21 -38.09 5.29
CA ASP A 468 -12.56 -37.59 5.04
C ASP A 468 -12.63 -36.89 3.66
N ILE A 469 -13.73 -37.05 2.94
CA ILE A 469 -13.99 -36.35 1.67
C ILE A 469 -14.01 -34.83 1.86
N HIS A 470 -14.52 -34.35 3.00
CA HIS A 470 -14.54 -32.95 3.37
C HIS A 470 -13.13 -32.39 3.58
N LEU A 471 -12.20 -33.19 4.11
CA LEU A 471 -10.80 -32.79 4.28
C LEU A 471 -10.13 -32.52 2.92
N ASN A 472 -10.31 -33.39 1.93
CA ASN A 472 -9.75 -33.18 0.59
C ASN A 472 -10.32 -31.90 -0.05
N LYS A 473 -11.62 -31.67 0.05
CA LYS A 473 -12.25 -30.44 -0.46
C LYS A 473 -11.73 -29.18 0.24
N LEU A 474 -11.54 -29.23 1.55
CA LEU A 474 -10.97 -28.12 2.32
C LEU A 474 -9.53 -27.81 1.88
N LEU A 475 -8.73 -28.84 1.65
CA LEU A 475 -7.37 -28.69 1.14
C LEU A 475 -7.35 -28.16 -0.30
N ASP A 476 -8.28 -28.60 -1.15
CA ASP A 476 -8.41 -28.06 -2.51
C ASP A 476 -8.88 -26.60 -2.53
N LEU A 477 -9.70 -26.17 -1.57
CA LEU A 477 -10.08 -24.76 -1.37
C LEU A 477 -8.91 -23.93 -0.82
N ALA A 478 -8.12 -24.49 0.09
CA ALA A 478 -7.08 -23.77 0.81
C ALA A 478 -5.70 -23.79 0.14
N LEU A 479 -5.35 -24.79 -0.68
CA LEU A 479 -4.01 -24.94 -1.30
C LEU A 479 -4.00 -24.52 -2.77
N THR A 480 -4.75 -23.47 -3.11
CA THR A 480 -4.72 -22.86 -4.45
C THR A 480 -3.79 -21.66 -4.49
N TYR A 481 -3.33 -21.30 -5.68
CA TYR A 481 -2.55 -20.07 -5.87
C TYR A 481 -3.40 -18.90 -6.39
N SER A 482 -4.73 -19.06 -6.38
CA SER A 482 -5.68 -17.98 -6.69
C SER A 482 -5.94 -17.09 -5.46
N PRO A 483 -6.48 -15.87 -5.65
CA PRO A 483 -6.89 -15.01 -4.54
C PRO A 483 -7.84 -15.74 -3.59
N PHE A 484 -7.54 -15.69 -2.29
CA PHE A 484 -8.43 -16.16 -1.23
C PHE A 484 -9.09 -14.96 -0.57
N ARG A 485 -10.40 -14.79 -0.76
CA ARG A 485 -11.17 -13.64 -0.26
C ARG A 485 -12.45 -14.14 0.42
N GLU A 486 -13.37 -13.23 0.69
CA GLU A 486 -14.59 -13.49 1.44
C GLU A 486 -15.41 -14.66 0.88
N ALA A 487 -15.60 -14.75 -0.43
CA ALA A 487 -16.36 -15.83 -1.05
C ALA A 487 -15.72 -17.21 -0.85
N GLU A 488 -14.39 -17.29 -0.94
CA GLU A 488 -13.64 -18.53 -0.69
C GLU A 488 -13.65 -18.90 0.79
N LEU A 489 -13.51 -17.90 1.68
CA LEU A 489 -13.63 -18.10 3.12
C LEU A 489 -15.00 -18.66 3.50
N THR A 490 -16.09 -18.11 2.96
CA THR A 490 -17.44 -18.62 3.23
C THR A 490 -17.58 -20.09 2.82
N LYS A 491 -17.10 -20.47 1.63
CA LYS A 491 -17.10 -21.86 1.16
C LYS A 491 -16.25 -22.78 2.05
N PHE A 492 -15.07 -22.30 2.44
CA PHE A 492 -14.16 -23.02 3.31
C PHE A 492 -14.80 -23.29 4.68
N ILE A 493 -15.39 -22.26 5.29
CA ILE A 493 -16.07 -22.37 6.58
C ILE A 493 -17.27 -23.31 6.51
N SER A 494 -18.09 -23.24 5.46
CA SER A 494 -19.24 -24.16 5.34
C SER A 494 -18.79 -25.60 5.24
N GLU A 495 -17.70 -25.87 4.52
CA GLU A 495 -17.17 -27.23 4.41
C GLU A 495 -16.51 -27.71 5.71
N LEU A 496 -15.89 -26.78 6.45
CA LEU A 496 -15.32 -27.03 7.77
C LEU A 496 -16.41 -27.41 8.79
N GLN A 497 -17.56 -26.74 8.72
CA GLN A 497 -18.72 -27.05 9.56
C GLN A 497 -19.24 -28.47 9.29
N ASN A 498 -19.41 -28.84 8.02
CA ASN A 498 -19.81 -30.20 7.63
C ASN A 498 -18.85 -31.26 8.17
N MET A 499 -17.54 -31.03 8.06
CA MET A 499 -16.54 -31.94 8.59
C MET A 499 -16.60 -32.06 10.12
N CYS A 500 -16.81 -30.95 10.83
CA CYS A 500 -16.92 -30.96 12.29
C CYS A 500 -18.18 -31.66 12.80
N GLU A 501 -19.27 -31.71 12.03
CA GLU A 501 -20.47 -32.50 12.38
C GLU A 501 -20.19 -34.00 12.35
N CYS A 502 -19.25 -34.45 11.52
CA CYS A 502 -18.85 -35.85 11.41
C CYS A 502 -17.85 -36.30 12.49
N VAL A 503 -17.30 -35.39 13.30
CA VAL A 503 -16.27 -35.70 14.31
C VAL A 503 -16.80 -35.54 15.74
N PRO A 504 -16.70 -36.57 16.61
CA PRO A 504 -17.35 -36.58 17.93
C PRO A 504 -16.91 -35.51 18.94
N ASN A 505 -15.86 -34.74 18.66
CA ASN A 505 -15.36 -33.66 19.51
C ASN A 505 -15.08 -32.43 18.65
N LYS A 506 -15.72 -31.29 18.97
CA LYS A 506 -15.42 -29.99 18.34
C LYS A 506 -14.01 -29.55 18.73
N LEU A 507 -13.02 -29.92 17.93
CA LEU A 507 -11.61 -29.58 18.16
C LEU A 507 -11.25 -28.21 17.57
N ILE A 508 -12.01 -27.73 16.58
CA ILE A 508 -11.76 -26.45 15.89
C ILE A 508 -12.73 -25.37 16.37
N ASN A 509 -12.21 -24.22 16.79
CA ASN A 509 -13.01 -23.05 17.09
C ASN A 509 -13.40 -22.29 15.81
N ILE A 510 -14.49 -22.74 15.17
CA ILE A 510 -14.99 -22.15 13.92
C ILE A 510 -15.33 -20.66 14.08
N SER A 511 -15.82 -20.23 15.26
CA SER A 511 -16.22 -18.84 15.48
C SER A 511 -15.04 -17.86 15.40
N GLU A 512 -13.83 -18.30 15.76
CA GLU A 512 -12.62 -17.49 15.62
C GLU A 512 -12.16 -17.41 14.15
N LEU A 513 -12.31 -18.50 13.40
CA LEU A 513 -11.87 -18.63 12.00
C LEU A 513 -12.83 -17.98 11.00
N GLN A 514 -14.10 -17.86 11.36
CA GLN A 514 -15.13 -17.16 10.58
C GLN A 514 -14.93 -15.66 10.52
N ASN A 515 -14.28 -15.10 11.55
CA ASN A 515 -14.00 -13.67 11.56
C ASN A 515 -13.05 -13.37 10.41
N GLN A 516 -13.51 -12.52 9.49
CA GLN A 516 -12.64 -11.96 8.47
C GLN A 516 -11.36 -11.45 9.13
N PRO A 517 -10.18 -11.67 8.53
CA PRO A 517 -8.96 -11.07 9.05
C PRO A 517 -9.24 -9.59 9.28
N ALA A 518 -8.93 -9.07 10.47
CA ALA A 518 -9.19 -7.68 10.78
C ALA A 518 -8.57 -6.80 9.68
N LEU A 519 -9.39 -6.36 8.72
CA LEU A 519 -8.96 -5.59 7.55
C LEU A 519 -8.55 -4.16 7.94
N THR A 520 -8.40 -3.91 9.24
CA THR A 520 -7.99 -2.67 9.89
C THR A 520 -6.50 -2.42 9.63
N VAL A 521 -6.11 -2.42 8.36
CA VAL A 521 -4.92 -1.73 7.89
C VAL A 521 -5.16 -0.26 8.20
N MET A 522 -4.58 0.21 9.31
CA MET A 522 -4.75 1.58 9.74
C MET A 522 -4.24 2.49 8.63
N SER A 523 -5.13 3.33 8.10
CA SER A 523 -4.82 4.19 6.96
C SER A 523 -5.52 5.55 7.09
N PHE A 524 -4.80 6.59 6.68
CA PHE A 524 -5.29 7.98 6.63
C PHE A 524 -5.84 8.34 5.24
N SER A 525 -6.34 7.35 4.48
CA SER A 525 -6.17 7.30 3.03
C SER A 525 -7.29 7.86 2.17
N VAL A 526 -8.38 8.35 2.74
CA VAL A 526 -9.45 8.90 1.90
C VAL A 526 -9.25 10.41 1.79
N GLY A 527 -9.25 10.92 0.56
CA GLY A 527 -9.34 12.37 0.25
C GLY A 527 -10.63 13.04 0.75
N HIS A 528 -11.38 12.35 1.60
CA HIS A 528 -12.58 12.78 2.29
C HIS A 528 -12.26 12.70 3.78
N TRP A 529 -11.83 13.83 4.32
CA TRP A 529 -11.62 14.02 5.75
C TRP A 529 -12.90 14.50 6.39
N PHE A 530 -13.21 14.01 7.58
CA PHE A 530 -14.40 14.33 8.34
C PHE A 530 -14.00 14.81 9.72
N LEU A 531 -14.84 15.63 10.33
CA LEU A 531 -14.70 16.05 11.72
C LEU A 531 -15.82 15.41 12.54
N CYS A 532 -15.48 14.81 13.67
CA CYS A 532 -16.51 14.30 14.59
C CYS A 532 -17.11 15.46 15.39
N GLU A 533 -18.18 15.20 16.13
CA GLU A 533 -18.84 16.21 16.98
C GLU A 533 -17.91 16.83 18.03
N LYS A 534 -16.84 16.11 18.41
CA LYS A 534 -15.77 16.60 19.31
C LYS A 534 -14.61 17.30 18.59
N GLY A 535 -14.67 17.43 17.26
CA GLY A 535 -13.68 18.16 16.45
C GLY A 535 -12.40 17.39 16.10
N HIS A 536 -12.39 16.05 16.21
CA HIS A 536 -11.30 15.19 15.73
C HIS A 536 -11.41 14.90 14.24
N ALA A 537 -10.29 14.97 13.53
CA ALA A 537 -10.22 14.64 12.11
C ALA A 537 -10.11 13.12 11.89
N TYR A 538 -10.96 12.55 11.04
CA TYR A 538 -10.96 11.14 10.66
C TYR A 538 -11.23 10.98 9.16
N SER A 539 -10.82 9.84 8.57
CA SER A 539 -11.15 9.50 7.18
C SER A 539 -12.37 8.55 7.13
N ALA A 540 -13.12 8.51 6.02
CA ALA A 540 -14.28 7.60 5.89
C ALA A 540 -13.96 6.12 6.19
N VAL A 541 -12.71 5.68 5.99
CA VAL A 541 -12.24 4.32 6.32
C VAL A 541 -12.26 4.09 7.84
N GLN A 542 -11.84 5.06 8.65
CA GLN A 542 -11.87 4.95 10.12
C GLN A 542 -13.30 4.83 10.68
N CYS A 543 -14.31 5.34 9.98
CA CYS A 543 -15.70 5.33 10.43
C CYS A 543 -16.37 3.95 10.25
N ARG A 544 -16.07 3.22 9.15
CA ARG A 544 -16.52 1.83 8.97
C ARG A 544 -15.91 0.89 10.01
N ASP A 545 -14.63 1.08 10.31
CA ASP A 545 -13.91 0.29 11.31
C ASP A 545 -14.43 0.55 12.74
N LEU A 546 -14.86 1.78 13.04
CA LEU A 546 -15.43 2.15 14.36
C LEU A 546 -16.83 1.59 14.59
N LEU A 547 -17.67 1.50 13.55
CA LEU A 547 -19.02 0.91 13.65
C LEU A 547 -18.98 -0.61 13.90
N GLN A 548 -17.96 -1.32 13.39
CA GLN A 548 -17.72 -2.72 13.75
C GLN A 548 -17.07 -2.88 15.14
N LYS A 549 -16.31 -1.88 15.60
CA LYS A 549 -15.60 -1.89 16.90
C LYS A 549 -16.43 -1.38 18.08
N THR A 550 -17.63 -0.86 17.88
CA THR A 550 -18.55 -0.48 18.96
C THR A 550 -18.95 -1.66 19.86
N ILE A 551 -18.68 -2.90 19.44
CA ILE A 551 -18.90 -4.11 20.24
C ILE A 551 -17.60 -4.55 20.97
N ALA A 552 -16.42 -4.00 20.67
CA ALA A 552 -15.13 -4.56 21.12
C ALA A 552 -14.03 -3.60 21.66
N MET A 553 -14.17 -2.27 21.64
CA MET A 553 -13.06 -1.36 22.06
C MET A 553 -13.38 -0.46 23.26
N ASN A 554 -13.55 -1.09 24.44
CA ASN A 554 -13.39 -0.40 25.74
C ASN A 554 -11.93 -0.35 26.22
N VAL A 555 -10.95 -0.70 25.39
CA VAL A 555 -9.53 -0.66 25.75
C VAL A 555 -8.73 -0.17 24.53
N THR A 556 -7.82 0.80 24.70
CA THR A 556 -6.82 1.34 23.73
C THR A 556 -7.17 2.49 22.74
N ARG A 557 -8.05 3.44 23.10
CA ARG A 557 -7.96 4.82 22.55
C ARG A 557 -8.18 5.88 23.65
N ARG A 558 -7.25 5.95 24.60
CA ARG A 558 -7.04 7.13 25.46
C ARG A 558 -5.77 7.85 25.00
N LEU A 559 -5.86 8.61 23.92
CA LEU A 559 -4.88 9.65 23.57
C LEU A 559 -5.63 10.80 22.89
N PHE A 560 -6.46 11.48 23.68
CA PHE A 560 -6.91 12.85 23.46
C PHE A 560 -7.12 13.44 24.86
N MET A 561 -6.01 13.91 25.43
CA MET A 561 -5.97 15.05 26.35
C MET A 561 -4.90 15.99 25.81
#